data_AF-A0A0F9B779-F1
#
_entry.id   AF-A0A0F9B779-F1
#
_cell.length_a   1.000
_cell.length_b   1.000
_cell.length_c   1.000
_cell.angle_alpha   90.00
_cell.angle_beta   90.00
_cell.angle_gamma   90.00
#
_symmetry.space_group_name_H-M   'P 1'
#
loop_
_entity.id
_entity.type
_entity.pdbx_description
1 polymer ?
#
loop_
_entity_poly.entity_id
_entity_poly.type
_entity_poly.pdbx_seq_one_letter_code
_entity_poly.pdbx_strand_id
1 'polypeptide(L)'
;ATTTAALTELVQLEPLVETKSETPSSIQPTPPETGDKVTTTQGDLLIGKVIGIADGTLRFTAPHYEREVVIFAESLKRVQLAGKSQESGPMEVGLINKDYIRGKVVAITPESVVIETQTGGMMTISRKVVSSITLAATKRTLLASNFGSGNMEPWKVRAGKWSLKDKQLVLSSGGGGNQAVYAELDQTEALTFVAKVKAANPQQLQCSLVAFADDIEGEYGRNSVFAQFQPWNPQIGYCQNGASRNVSPGRRGMWGGPVQVDRTAREQTLRLAYDPATGKATMWLDSNRLHQQTIKPKLTKYLPTKGKYVIFTARQPCQISYLRVLRGIVPPSQDQGKAINAQANTHTIEFTNEDSVSATAVSMAKGIFVAQTAHGQLRCPLEEVTSVVFATKGQEKPRRDKRDVLVETAASRLTIQFDKLNDEYLLGSSDHLGQVKILRTAVRSIRFHFYK
;
A
#
# COMPACT_ATOMS: atom_id res chain seq x y z
N ALA A 1 22.53 -1.19 -90.44
CA ALA A 1 23.31 0.01 -90.77
C ALA A 1 22.42 1.22 -90.53
N THR A 2 22.57 1.91 -89.39
CA THR A 2 23.24 3.24 -89.28
C THR A 2 22.42 4.33 -90.02
N THR A 3 22.06 5.51 -89.49
CA THR A 3 22.31 6.20 -88.22
C THR A 3 21.57 7.56 -88.25
N THR A 4 21.30 8.10 -87.06
CA THR A 4 21.39 9.52 -86.62
C THR A 4 20.48 10.64 -87.17
N ALA A 5 19.97 11.40 -86.17
CA ALA A 5 19.91 12.87 -86.05
C ALA A 5 18.84 13.63 -86.84
N ALA A 6 18.34 14.78 -86.39
CA ALA A 6 18.25 15.47 -85.10
C ALA A 6 17.50 16.81 -85.38
N LEU A 7 17.13 17.49 -84.29
CA LEU A 7 16.76 18.92 -84.16
C LEU A 7 15.26 19.23 -84.36
N THR A 8 14.47 19.44 -83.29
CA THR A 8 14.48 20.48 -82.23
C THR A 8 13.68 21.70 -82.65
N GLU A 9 12.49 21.86 -82.05
CA GLU A 9 11.90 23.18 -81.83
C GLU A 9 11.19 23.22 -80.47
N LEU A 10 11.47 24.30 -79.75
CA LEU A 10 11.14 24.59 -78.36
C LEU A 10 9.68 25.05 -78.23
N VAL A 11 8.94 24.46 -77.28
CA VAL A 11 7.70 25.05 -76.73
C VAL A 11 7.86 25.21 -75.23
N GLN A 12 7.59 26.43 -74.77
CA GLN A 12 7.66 26.86 -73.37
C GLN A 12 6.62 26.13 -72.51
N LEU A 13 7.03 25.66 -71.33
CA LEU A 13 6.17 25.06 -70.31
C LEU A 13 5.64 26.13 -69.36
N GLU A 14 4.32 26.21 -69.21
CA GLU A 14 3.65 26.82 -68.05
C GLU A 14 3.66 25.83 -66.86
N PRO A 15 3.71 26.31 -65.60
CA PRO A 15 3.81 25.44 -64.44
C PRO A 15 2.47 24.77 -64.08
N LEU A 16 2.53 23.46 -63.86
CA LEU A 16 1.46 22.63 -63.30
C LEU A 16 1.06 23.10 -61.88
N VAL A 17 -0.23 23.37 -61.71
CA VAL A 17 -0.88 23.52 -60.41
C VAL A 17 -0.98 22.14 -59.76
N GLU A 18 -0.26 21.95 -58.65
CA GLU A 18 -0.39 20.77 -57.78
C GLU A 18 -1.80 20.74 -57.14
N THR A 19 -2.68 19.89 -57.66
CA THR A 19 -3.87 19.45 -56.95
C THR A 19 -3.47 18.49 -55.83
N LYS A 20 -3.45 18.98 -54.59
CA LYS A 20 -3.39 18.16 -53.37
C LYS A 20 -4.58 17.19 -53.34
N SER A 21 -4.30 15.88 -53.39
CA SER A 21 -5.30 14.86 -53.11
C SER A 21 -5.59 14.84 -51.61
N GLU A 22 -6.79 15.23 -51.21
CA GLU A 22 -7.28 14.98 -49.85
C GLU A 22 -7.64 13.51 -49.71
N THR A 23 -6.78 12.77 -49.01
CA THR A 23 -7.07 11.42 -48.54
C THR A 23 -8.19 11.50 -47.49
N PRO A 24 -9.29 10.74 -47.61
CA PRO A 24 -10.33 10.75 -46.59
C PRO A 24 -9.76 10.23 -45.28
N SER A 25 -9.73 11.10 -44.28
CA SER A 25 -9.31 10.79 -42.93
C SER A 25 -10.25 9.75 -42.33
N SER A 26 -9.76 8.52 -42.21
CA SER A 26 -10.41 7.43 -41.48
C SER A 26 -10.60 7.89 -40.04
N ILE A 27 -11.84 8.21 -39.68
CA ILE A 27 -12.26 8.42 -38.29
C ILE A 27 -12.18 7.05 -37.61
N GLN A 28 -11.03 6.71 -37.04
CA GLN A 28 -10.96 5.56 -36.13
C GLN A 28 -11.79 5.91 -34.88
N PRO A 29 -12.84 5.14 -34.56
CA PRO A 29 -13.60 5.36 -33.34
C PRO A 29 -12.66 5.20 -32.14
N THR A 30 -12.56 6.23 -31.31
CA THR A 30 -11.78 6.18 -30.07
C THR A 30 -12.34 5.05 -29.20
N PRO A 31 -11.52 4.08 -28.77
CA PRO A 31 -12.01 2.95 -27.99
C PRO A 31 -12.66 3.47 -26.69
N PRO A 32 -13.80 2.89 -26.27
CA PRO A 32 -14.41 3.26 -24.99
C PRO A 32 -13.41 3.02 -23.85
N GLU A 33 -13.13 4.05 -23.04
CA GLU A 33 -12.18 3.95 -21.91
C GLU A 33 -12.72 3.10 -20.74
N THR A 34 -14.01 2.76 -20.77
CA THR A 34 -14.73 2.07 -19.71
C THR A 34 -14.98 0.61 -20.06
N GLY A 35 -14.48 -0.31 -19.24
CA GLY A 35 -14.70 -1.75 -19.40
C GLY A 35 -13.67 -2.60 -18.66
N ASP A 36 -13.87 -3.91 -18.69
CA ASP A 36 -12.86 -4.89 -18.34
C ASP A 36 -11.68 -4.78 -19.29
N LYS A 37 -10.47 -4.95 -18.76
CA LYS A 37 -9.22 -4.88 -19.52
C LYS A 37 -8.55 -6.23 -19.57
N VAL A 38 -8.34 -6.77 -20.76
CA VAL A 38 -7.63 -8.03 -20.99
C VAL A 38 -6.29 -7.72 -21.63
N THR A 39 -5.21 -8.20 -21.02
CA THR A 39 -3.84 -8.08 -21.53
C THR A 39 -3.30 -9.45 -21.89
N THR A 40 -2.78 -9.60 -23.11
CA THR A 40 -2.19 -10.85 -23.60
C THR A 40 -0.70 -10.96 -23.21
N THR A 41 -0.11 -12.14 -23.39
CA THR A 41 1.33 -12.38 -23.22
C THR A 41 2.17 -11.63 -24.25
N GLN A 42 1.62 -11.32 -25.43
CA GLN A 42 2.24 -10.51 -26.48
C GLN A 42 2.15 -9.00 -26.21
N GLY A 43 1.33 -8.57 -25.25
CA GLY A 43 1.21 -7.17 -24.84
C GLY A 43 -0.03 -6.47 -25.40
N ASP A 44 -0.88 -7.17 -26.15
CA ASP A 44 -2.14 -6.63 -26.65
C ASP A 44 -3.05 -6.23 -25.49
N LEU A 45 -3.81 -5.16 -25.69
CA LEU A 45 -4.78 -4.65 -24.74
C LEU A 45 -6.17 -4.62 -25.39
N LEU A 46 -7.09 -5.38 -24.81
CA LEU A 46 -8.49 -5.42 -25.22
C LEU A 46 -9.34 -4.78 -24.12
N ILE A 47 -10.27 -3.90 -24.51
CA ILE A 47 -11.18 -3.19 -23.59
C ILE A 47 -12.62 -3.49 -23.99
N GLY A 48 -13.42 -3.96 -23.03
CA GLY A 48 -14.76 -4.49 -23.30
C GLY A 48 -15.37 -5.15 -22.07
N LYS A 49 -16.17 -6.20 -22.27
CA LYS A 49 -16.80 -6.98 -21.20
C LYS A 49 -16.29 -8.42 -21.29
N VAL A 50 -15.69 -8.91 -20.22
CA VAL A 50 -15.43 -10.34 -20.06
C VAL A 50 -16.78 -11.02 -19.84
N ILE A 51 -17.08 -12.09 -20.55
CA ILE A 51 -18.29 -12.88 -20.34
C ILE A 51 -17.97 -13.96 -19.30
N GLY A 52 -16.91 -14.71 -19.54
CA GLY A 52 -16.42 -15.72 -18.61
C GLY A 52 -15.09 -16.29 -19.04
N ILE A 53 -14.54 -17.15 -18.18
CA ILE A 53 -13.34 -17.92 -18.47
C ILE A 53 -13.63 -19.36 -18.04
N ALA A 54 -13.59 -20.30 -18.97
CA ALA A 54 -13.83 -21.71 -18.74
C ALA A 54 -13.16 -22.53 -19.84
N ASP A 55 -12.86 -23.80 -19.55
CA ASP A 55 -12.35 -24.75 -20.53
C ASP A 55 -11.10 -24.25 -21.28
N GLY A 56 -10.23 -23.53 -20.57
CA GLY A 56 -9.00 -22.97 -21.13
C GLY A 56 -9.19 -21.76 -22.05
N THR A 57 -10.39 -21.16 -22.11
CA THR A 57 -10.69 -20.01 -22.96
C THR A 57 -11.38 -18.87 -22.18
N LEU A 58 -11.10 -17.63 -22.57
CA LEU A 58 -11.81 -16.43 -22.14
C LEU A 58 -12.74 -15.99 -23.26
N ARG A 59 -14.01 -15.77 -22.93
CA ARG A 59 -15.01 -15.18 -23.81
C ARG A 59 -15.15 -13.69 -23.52
N PHE A 60 -15.08 -12.87 -24.56
CA PHE A 60 -15.02 -11.41 -24.48
C PHE A 60 -15.96 -10.77 -25.52
N THR A 61 -16.54 -9.62 -25.19
CA THR A 61 -17.36 -8.85 -26.13
C THR A 61 -17.14 -7.35 -25.96
N ALA A 62 -17.28 -6.59 -27.04
CA ALA A 62 -17.22 -5.13 -27.04
C ALA A 62 -18.09 -4.59 -28.19
N PRO A 63 -18.59 -3.34 -28.12
CA PRO A 63 -19.51 -2.79 -29.12
C PRO A 63 -18.98 -2.78 -30.57
N HIS A 64 -17.65 -2.81 -30.74
CA HIS A 64 -16.99 -2.78 -32.04
C HIS A 64 -16.64 -4.17 -32.60
N TYR A 65 -16.98 -5.26 -31.89
CA TYR A 65 -16.85 -6.61 -32.43
C TYR A 65 -18.20 -7.11 -32.93
N GLU A 66 -18.22 -7.66 -34.14
CA GLU A 66 -19.42 -8.28 -34.72
C GLU A 66 -19.86 -9.55 -33.97
N ARG A 67 -18.91 -10.22 -33.29
CA ARG A 67 -19.11 -11.47 -32.54
C ARG A 67 -18.25 -11.48 -31.28
N GLU A 68 -18.51 -12.45 -30.41
CA GLU A 68 -17.65 -12.70 -29.26
C GLU A 68 -16.23 -13.06 -29.69
N VAL A 69 -15.25 -12.52 -28.96
CA VAL A 69 -13.84 -12.85 -29.11
C VAL A 69 -13.50 -13.96 -28.11
N VAL A 70 -12.88 -15.03 -28.60
CA VAL A 70 -12.40 -16.15 -27.80
C VAL A 70 -10.88 -16.08 -27.72
N ILE A 71 -10.33 -16.06 -26.51
CA ILE A 71 -8.89 -15.95 -26.24
C ILE A 71 -8.45 -17.16 -25.43
N PHE A 72 -7.39 -17.85 -25.84
CA PHE A 72 -6.84 -18.96 -25.06
C PHE A 72 -6.23 -18.45 -23.74
N ALA A 73 -6.50 -19.16 -22.65
CA ALA A 73 -6.03 -18.80 -21.31
C ALA A 73 -4.50 -18.76 -21.23
N GLU A 74 -3.80 -19.59 -22.01
CA GLU A 74 -2.33 -19.57 -22.12
C GLU A 74 -1.79 -18.28 -22.74
N SER A 75 -2.59 -17.59 -23.55
CA SER A 75 -2.23 -16.29 -24.12
C SER A 75 -2.58 -15.13 -23.19
N LEU A 76 -3.27 -15.37 -22.07
CA LEU A 76 -3.62 -14.32 -21.11
C LEU A 76 -2.43 -14.02 -20.20
N LYS A 77 -2.18 -12.73 -19.98
CA LYS A 77 -1.27 -12.23 -18.96
C LYS A 77 -2.03 -11.67 -17.78
N ARG A 78 -3.08 -10.89 -18.05
CA ARG A 78 -3.87 -10.24 -17.02
C ARG A 78 -5.30 -9.99 -17.47
N VAL A 79 -6.24 -10.18 -16.57
CA VAL A 79 -7.64 -9.73 -16.71
C VAL A 79 -7.91 -8.77 -15.56
N GLN A 80 -8.34 -7.55 -15.85
CA GLN A 80 -8.82 -6.58 -14.86
C GLN A 80 -10.31 -6.38 -15.07
N LEU A 81 -11.10 -6.62 -14.03
CA LEU A 81 -12.54 -6.41 -14.10
C LEU A 81 -12.87 -5.01 -13.59
N ALA A 82 -13.87 -4.36 -14.19
CA ALA A 82 -14.37 -3.05 -13.77
C ALA A 82 -15.20 -3.10 -12.46
N GLY A 83 -14.99 -4.12 -11.62
CA GLY A 83 -15.74 -4.38 -10.40
C GLY A 83 -15.73 -3.19 -9.42
N LYS A 84 -16.82 -3.05 -8.67
CA LYS A 84 -16.95 -2.02 -7.63
C LYS A 84 -16.06 -2.38 -6.45
N SER A 85 -15.38 -1.37 -5.90
CA SER A 85 -14.66 -1.54 -4.64
C SER A 85 -15.66 -1.88 -3.53
N GLN A 86 -15.60 -3.10 -2.98
CA GLN A 86 -16.28 -3.44 -1.74
C GLN A 86 -15.41 -3.08 -0.55
N GLU A 87 -16.05 -2.79 0.57
CA GLU A 87 -15.36 -2.55 1.84
C GLU A 87 -14.55 -3.78 2.26
N SER A 88 -13.42 -3.53 2.90
CA SER A 88 -12.54 -4.57 3.41
C SER A 88 -12.98 -4.91 4.83
N GLY A 89 -13.02 -6.19 5.17
CA GLY A 89 -13.08 -6.62 6.57
C GLY A 89 -11.89 -6.07 7.38
N PRO A 90 -12.06 -5.85 8.70
CA PRO A 90 -11.05 -5.21 9.53
C PRO A 90 -9.90 -6.14 9.91
N MET A 91 -10.03 -7.46 9.78
CA MET A 91 -8.97 -8.39 10.16
C MET A 91 -8.27 -8.91 8.90
N GLU A 92 -6.98 -9.19 9.01
CA GLU A 92 -6.15 -9.73 7.94
C GLU A 92 -5.49 -11.03 8.40
N VAL A 93 -5.63 -12.09 7.62
CA VAL A 93 -4.94 -13.36 7.80
C VAL A 93 -3.86 -13.43 6.74
N GLY A 94 -2.59 -13.35 7.16
CA GLY A 94 -1.43 -13.50 6.30
C GLY A 94 -1.06 -14.96 6.12
N LEU A 95 -0.74 -15.35 4.88
CA LEU A 95 -0.29 -16.69 4.53
C LEU A 95 1.22 -16.73 4.31
N ILE A 96 1.81 -17.92 4.41
CA ILE A 96 3.24 -18.17 4.23
C ILE A 96 3.75 -17.85 2.81
N ASN A 97 2.88 -17.89 1.80
CA ASN A 97 3.19 -17.54 0.41
C ASN A 97 3.04 -16.03 0.12
N LYS A 98 2.80 -15.22 1.16
CA LYS A 98 2.54 -13.77 1.11
C LYS A 98 1.17 -13.37 0.53
N ASP A 99 0.27 -14.33 0.37
CA ASP A 99 -1.15 -14.04 0.20
C ASP A 99 -1.73 -13.52 1.51
N TYR A 100 -2.86 -12.83 1.40
CA TYR A 100 -3.61 -12.36 2.56
C TYR A 100 -5.10 -12.34 2.27
N ILE A 101 -5.88 -12.67 3.30
CA ILE A 101 -7.33 -12.70 3.27
C ILE A 101 -7.84 -11.71 4.31
N ARG A 102 -8.82 -10.89 3.94
CA ARG A 102 -9.45 -9.97 4.88
C ARG A 102 -10.91 -10.31 5.14
N GLY A 103 -11.31 -10.13 6.39
CA GLY A 103 -12.60 -10.58 6.88
C GLY A 103 -12.70 -10.47 8.39
N LYS A 104 -13.64 -11.21 8.97
CA LYS A 104 -13.81 -11.36 10.41
C LYS A 104 -13.29 -12.73 10.81
N VAL A 105 -12.26 -12.78 11.66
CA VAL A 105 -11.77 -14.07 12.19
C VAL A 105 -12.78 -14.59 13.20
N VAL A 106 -13.33 -15.78 12.92
CA VAL A 106 -14.41 -16.40 13.71
C VAL A 106 -13.83 -17.40 14.71
N ALA A 107 -12.79 -18.13 14.33
CA ALA A 107 -12.14 -19.10 15.20
C ALA A 107 -10.65 -19.26 14.86
N ILE A 108 -9.87 -19.61 15.88
CA ILE A 108 -8.49 -20.05 15.75
C ILE A 108 -8.36 -21.37 16.52
N THR A 109 -8.05 -22.46 15.83
CA THR A 109 -7.80 -23.78 16.42
C THR A 109 -6.35 -24.20 16.17
N PRO A 110 -5.86 -25.28 16.80
CA PRO A 110 -4.54 -25.82 16.48
C PRO A 110 -4.40 -26.25 15.01
N GLU A 111 -5.51 -26.62 14.35
CA GLU A 111 -5.55 -27.16 12.99
C GLU A 111 -5.92 -26.10 11.95
N SER A 112 -6.70 -25.08 12.32
CA SER A 112 -7.26 -24.15 11.34
C SER A 112 -7.54 -22.73 11.86
N VAL A 113 -7.69 -21.80 10.93
CA VAL A 113 -8.23 -20.46 11.14
C VAL A 113 -9.48 -20.33 10.30
N VAL A 114 -10.60 -19.95 10.93
CA VAL A 114 -11.88 -19.73 10.26
C VAL A 114 -12.10 -18.23 10.10
N ILE A 115 -12.31 -17.77 8.87
CA ILE A 115 -12.53 -16.38 8.53
C ILE A 115 -13.82 -16.22 7.72
N GLU A 116 -14.64 -15.25 8.10
CA GLU A 116 -15.81 -14.82 7.33
C GLU A 116 -15.41 -13.64 6.44
N THR A 117 -15.46 -13.83 5.13
CA THR A 117 -15.17 -12.79 4.15
C THR A 117 -16.47 -12.25 3.56
N GLN A 118 -16.54 -10.94 3.27
CA GLN A 118 -17.72 -10.35 2.63
C GLN A 118 -17.98 -10.91 1.22
N THR A 119 -16.94 -11.45 0.57
CA THR A 119 -16.95 -11.78 -0.86
C THR A 119 -16.95 -13.27 -1.15
N GLY A 120 -16.45 -14.09 -0.22
CA GLY A 120 -16.38 -15.54 -0.34
C GLY A 120 -17.08 -16.29 0.79
N GLY A 121 -17.71 -15.58 1.74
CA GLY A 121 -18.34 -16.19 2.90
C GLY A 121 -17.33 -16.81 3.87
N MET A 122 -17.74 -17.88 4.54
CA MET A 122 -16.91 -18.61 5.50
C MET A 122 -15.82 -19.42 4.80
N MET A 123 -14.57 -19.21 5.21
CA MET A 123 -13.40 -19.92 4.72
C MET A 123 -12.63 -20.55 5.88
N THR A 124 -12.22 -21.80 5.72
CA THR A 124 -11.38 -22.52 6.68
C THR A 124 -9.99 -22.67 6.10
N ILE A 125 -8.99 -22.17 6.82
CA ILE A 125 -7.60 -22.10 6.38
C ILE A 125 -6.77 -23.02 7.27
N SER A 126 -5.96 -23.90 6.69
CA SER A 126 -5.05 -24.76 7.46
C SER A 126 -4.08 -23.92 8.30
N ARG A 127 -3.92 -24.24 9.58
CA ARG A 127 -3.02 -23.53 10.49
C ARG A 127 -1.56 -23.55 10.01
N LYS A 128 -1.17 -24.60 9.29
CA LYS A 128 0.18 -24.79 8.76
C LYS A 128 0.57 -23.80 7.67
N VAL A 129 -0.39 -23.05 7.14
CA VAL A 129 -0.19 -22.12 6.02
C VAL A 129 -0.40 -20.67 6.43
N VAL A 130 -0.88 -20.44 7.65
CA VAL A 130 -1.08 -19.11 8.21
C VAL A 130 0.23 -18.65 8.84
N SER A 131 0.75 -17.53 8.35
CA SER A 131 1.96 -16.90 8.90
C SER A 131 1.60 -15.93 10.02
N SER A 132 0.51 -15.20 9.87
CA SER A 132 0.06 -14.22 10.87
C SER A 132 -1.45 -13.97 10.81
N ILE A 133 -1.98 -13.41 11.90
CA ILE A 133 -3.29 -12.77 11.92
C ILE A 133 -3.12 -11.38 12.52
N THR A 134 -3.63 -10.37 11.82
CA THR A 134 -3.83 -9.02 12.36
C THR A 134 -5.31 -8.87 12.65
N LEU A 135 -5.65 -8.80 13.94
CA LEU A 135 -7.03 -8.79 14.43
C LEU A 135 -7.57 -7.36 14.58
N ALA A 136 -6.66 -6.41 14.77
CA ALA A 136 -7.01 -5.00 14.86
C ALA A 136 -6.73 -4.29 13.53
N ALA A 137 -7.71 -4.21 12.63
CA ALA A 137 -7.96 -2.90 12.04
C ALA A 137 -9.00 -2.17 12.89
N THR A 138 -8.86 -0.85 12.95
CA THR A 138 -9.89 0.11 13.39
C THR A 138 -10.20 0.26 14.90
N LYS A 139 -9.18 0.37 15.75
CA LYS A 139 -9.19 1.39 16.84
C LYS A 139 -7.92 2.24 16.87
N ARG A 140 -6.81 1.70 16.34
CA ARG A 140 -5.54 2.42 16.21
C ARG A 140 -5.50 3.30 14.96
N THR A 141 -5.84 2.86 13.75
CA THR A 141 -5.69 3.73 12.57
C THR A 141 -6.76 4.83 12.53
N LEU A 142 -6.35 6.06 12.80
CA LEU A 142 -7.18 7.27 12.71
C LEU A 142 -7.30 7.75 11.26
N LEU A 143 -6.24 7.55 10.48
CA LEU A 143 -6.15 8.02 9.09
C LEU A 143 -5.22 7.10 8.29
N ALA A 144 -5.56 6.79 7.04
CA ALA A 144 -4.66 6.07 6.14
C ALA A 144 -4.82 6.54 4.69
N SER A 145 -3.71 6.59 3.96
CA SER A 145 -3.69 6.83 2.52
C SER A 145 -4.24 5.64 1.74
N ASN A 146 -4.96 5.92 0.65
CA ASN A 146 -5.46 4.91 -0.29
C ASN A 146 -4.65 4.85 -1.60
N PHE A 147 -3.38 5.27 -1.59
CA PHE A 147 -2.54 5.37 -2.80
C PHE A 147 -2.43 4.03 -3.55
N GLY A 148 -2.41 2.91 -2.82
CA GLY A 148 -2.46 1.54 -3.34
C GLY A 148 -3.63 1.25 -4.29
N SER A 149 -4.75 1.96 -4.09
CA SER A 149 -5.95 1.87 -4.92
C SER A 149 -5.94 2.80 -6.12
N GLY A 150 -5.03 3.79 -6.15
CA GLY A 150 -5.06 4.91 -7.09
C GLY A 150 -5.84 6.13 -6.60
N ASN A 151 -6.24 6.15 -5.32
CA ASN A 151 -6.97 7.27 -4.71
C ASN A 151 -6.07 8.08 -3.77
N MET A 152 -6.17 9.41 -3.84
CA MET A 152 -5.42 10.37 -3.02
C MET A 152 -6.10 10.61 -1.67
N GLU A 153 -7.42 10.49 -1.61
CA GLU A 153 -8.18 10.71 -0.39
C GLU A 153 -7.70 9.81 0.76
N PRO A 154 -7.67 10.33 2.00
CA PRO A 154 -8.14 11.67 2.43
C PRO A 154 -7.10 12.79 2.29
N TRP A 155 -5.98 12.54 1.61
CA TRP A 155 -4.89 13.51 1.50
C TRP A 155 -5.19 14.55 0.41
N LYS A 156 -4.72 15.78 0.63
CA LYS A 156 -4.86 16.93 -0.27
C LYS A 156 -3.49 17.54 -0.52
N VAL A 157 -3.25 17.99 -1.76
CA VAL A 157 -2.02 18.72 -2.10
C VAL A 157 -2.16 20.14 -1.59
N ARG A 158 -1.23 20.58 -0.75
CA ARG A 158 -1.10 22.00 -0.40
C ARG A 158 -0.14 22.71 -1.34
N ALA A 159 1.01 22.10 -1.57
CA ALA A 159 2.09 22.71 -2.36
C ALA A 159 2.89 21.64 -3.09
N GLY A 160 3.27 21.95 -4.33
CA GLY A 160 4.18 21.14 -5.11
C GLY A 160 3.55 20.23 -6.15
N LYS A 161 4.41 19.59 -6.94
CA LYS A 161 4.02 18.71 -8.06
C LYS A 161 3.86 17.27 -7.57
N TRP A 162 2.82 17.05 -6.78
CA TRP A 162 2.42 15.73 -6.30
C TRP A 162 1.47 15.06 -7.30
N SER A 163 1.69 13.78 -7.58
CA SER A 163 0.81 12.98 -8.43
C SER A 163 0.79 11.53 -7.98
N LEU A 164 -0.31 10.82 -8.25
CA LEU A 164 -0.35 9.37 -8.06
C LEU A 164 0.19 8.69 -9.31
N LYS A 165 1.25 7.90 -9.14
CA LYS A 165 1.84 7.08 -10.21
C LYS A 165 2.21 5.72 -9.66
N ASP A 166 1.90 4.65 -10.39
CA ASP A 166 2.23 3.28 -10.01
C ASP A 166 1.77 2.92 -8.59
N LYS A 167 0.58 3.42 -8.19
CA LYS A 167 -0.02 3.23 -6.85
C LYS A 167 0.78 3.86 -5.70
N GLN A 168 1.62 4.86 -5.99
CA GLN A 168 2.40 5.62 -5.01
C GLN A 168 2.16 7.11 -5.22
N LEU A 169 2.27 7.89 -4.15
CA LEU A 169 2.26 9.34 -4.23
C LEU A 169 3.68 9.83 -4.54
N VAL A 170 3.86 10.51 -5.67
CA VAL A 170 5.17 10.90 -6.20
C VAL A 170 5.30 12.42 -6.22
N LEU A 171 6.40 12.91 -5.67
CA LEU A 171 6.88 14.27 -5.87
C LEU A 171 7.94 14.25 -6.97
N SER A 172 7.62 14.83 -8.14
CA SER A 172 8.47 14.74 -9.33
C SER A 172 9.60 15.77 -9.40
N SER A 173 9.51 16.87 -8.64
CA SER A 173 10.52 17.93 -8.64
C SER A 173 10.68 18.58 -7.26
N GLY A 174 11.91 18.71 -6.78
CA GLY A 174 12.24 19.49 -5.60
C GLY A 174 12.46 20.95 -5.99
N GLY A 175 11.53 21.83 -5.62
CA GLY A 175 11.52 23.23 -6.07
C GLY A 175 12.12 24.24 -5.08
N GLY A 176 12.99 23.82 -4.15
CA GLY A 176 13.52 24.68 -3.07
C GLY A 176 12.49 25.10 -2.01
N GLY A 177 11.22 25.22 -2.37
CA GLY A 177 10.09 25.47 -1.49
C GLY A 177 9.52 24.19 -0.87
N ASN A 178 8.79 24.35 0.24
CA ASN A 178 8.22 23.25 1.01
C ASN A 178 7.03 22.61 0.29
N GLN A 179 7.27 21.46 -0.35
CA GLN A 179 6.24 20.65 -0.98
C GLN A 179 5.49 19.89 0.10
N ALA A 180 4.16 19.88 0.05
CA ALA A 180 3.37 19.32 1.13
C ALA A 180 2.05 18.72 0.67
N VAL A 181 1.70 17.62 1.33
CA VAL A 181 0.35 17.06 1.36
C VAL A 181 -0.13 17.04 2.80
N TYR A 182 -1.44 17.18 3.00
CA TYR A 182 -2.04 17.20 4.32
C TYR A 182 -3.35 16.42 4.33
N ALA A 183 -3.84 16.12 5.51
CA ALA A 183 -5.18 15.60 5.72
C ALA A 183 -5.78 16.24 6.97
N GLU A 184 -7.10 16.39 6.95
CA GLU A 184 -7.89 16.82 8.10
C GLU A 184 -8.02 15.66 9.08
N LEU A 185 -7.69 15.93 10.35
CA LEU A 185 -7.81 15.01 11.45
C LEU A 185 -7.82 15.80 12.76
N ASP A 186 -8.93 15.73 13.50
CA ASP A 186 -9.01 16.25 14.86
C ASP A 186 -8.12 15.41 15.78
N GLN A 187 -7.17 16.06 16.44
CA GLN A 187 -6.15 15.44 17.27
C GLN A 187 -6.26 16.00 18.68
N THR A 188 -6.69 15.17 19.63
CA THR A 188 -6.83 15.55 21.05
C THR A 188 -6.19 14.54 22.01
N GLU A 189 -5.70 13.42 21.47
CA GLU A 189 -5.10 12.31 22.22
C GLU A 189 -3.75 11.95 21.59
N ALA A 190 -2.94 11.18 22.30
CA ALA A 190 -1.67 10.71 21.79
C ALA A 190 -1.83 10.00 20.43
N LEU A 191 -0.88 10.22 19.53
CA LEU A 191 -0.90 9.60 18.19
C LEU A 191 0.51 9.33 17.66
N THR A 192 0.56 8.55 16.58
CA THR A 192 1.75 8.25 15.80
C THR A 192 1.49 8.45 14.32
N PHE A 193 2.23 9.36 13.69
CA PHE A 193 2.24 9.58 12.26
C PHE A 193 3.37 8.76 11.62
N VAL A 194 3.02 7.95 10.61
CA VAL A 194 3.92 7.04 9.89
C VAL A 194 3.90 7.34 8.39
N ALA A 195 5.08 7.36 7.76
CA ALA A 195 5.23 7.46 6.31
C ALA A 195 6.25 6.44 5.81
N LYS A 196 5.96 5.74 4.71
CA LYS A 196 6.96 4.91 4.00
C LYS A 196 7.42 5.62 2.73
N VAL A 197 8.67 6.03 2.72
CA VAL A 197 9.23 6.97 1.76
C VAL A 197 10.43 6.35 1.05
N LYS A 198 10.45 6.48 -0.27
CA LYS A 198 11.58 6.17 -1.13
C LYS A 198 12.11 7.46 -1.74
N ALA A 199 13.25 7.94 -1.26
CA ALA A 199 13.89 9.13 -1.81
C ALA A 199 14.49 8.82 -3.19
N ALA A 200 14.45 9.78 -4.11
CA ALA A 200 15.17 9.64 -5.39
C ALA A 200 16.69 9.55 -5.17
N ASN A 201 17.20 10.33 -4.21
CA ASN A 201 18.56 10.25 -3.70
C ASN A 201 18.51 10.10 -2.17
N PRO A 202 18.89 8.94 -1.59
CA PRO A 202 18.88 8.73 -0.14
C PRO A 202 19.74 9.73 0.64
N GLN A 203 20.82 10.24 0.06
CA GLN A 203 21.69 11.26 0.69
C GLN A 203 21.01 12.64 0.80
N GLN A 204 19.87 12.81 0.14
CA GLN A 204 19.09 14.04 0.10
C GLN A 204 17.69 13.83 0.67
N LEU A 205 17.45 12.80 1.49
CA LEU A 205 16.18 12.69 2.20
C LEU A 205 15.94 13.99 3.00
N GLN A 206 14.88 14.70 2.68
CA GLN A 206 14.51 15.94 3.36
C GLN A 206 13.00 15.96 3.45
N CYS A 207 12.49 15.24 4.44
CA CYS A 207 11.06 15.09 4.68
C CYS A 207 10.74 15.43 6.12
N SER A 208 9.51 15.86 6.39
CA SER A 208 9.04 16.07 7.76
C SER A 208 7.65 15.49 7.95
N LEU A 209 7.41 14.95 9.14
CA LEU A 209 6.10 14.57 9.64
C LEU A 209 5.64 15.63 10.62
N VAL A 210 4.45 16.17 10.42
CA VAL A 210 3.87 17.22 11.25
C VAL A 210 2.55 16.72 11.82
N ALA A 211 2.41 16.82 13.13
CA ALA A 211 1.21 16.45 13.88
C ALA A 211 0.75 17.64 14.75
N PHE A 212 -0.51 17.59 15.17
CA PHE A 212 -1.16 18.63 15.96
C PHE A 212 -1.09 20.01 15.29
N ALA A 213 -1.08 20.06 13.96
CA ALA A 213 -1.13 21.32 13.23
C ALA A 213 -2.53 21.92 13.33
N ASP A 214 -2.64 23.17 13.77
CA ASP A 214 -3.91 23.89 13.89
C ASP A 214 -4.39 24.50 12.56
N ASP A 215 -3.45 24.78 11.67
CA ASP A 215 -3.67 25.17 10.29
C ASP A 215 -2.69 24.47 9.34
N ILE A 216 -2.78 24.81 8.06
CA ILE A 216 -1.90 24.29 7.01
C ILE A 216 -0.92 25.34 6.49
N GLU A 217 -0.78 26.49 7.16
CA GLU A 217 0.04 27.61 6.69
C GLU A 217 1.53 27.39 6.97
N GLY A 218 2.41 27.89 6.10
CA GLY A 218 3.86 27.74 6.25
C GLY A 218 4.36 26.29 6.17
N GLU A 219 5.59 26.00 6.60
CA GLU A 219 6.16 24.65 6.47
C GLU A 219 5.44 23.62 7.35
N TYR A 220 5.18 23.98 8.61
CA TYR A 220 4.72 23.07 9.64
C TYR A 220 3.37 23.48 10.27
N GLY A 221 2.63 24.42 9.69
CA GLY A 221 1.51 25.06 10.39
C GLY A 221 1.98 26.16 11.35
N ARG A 222 1.05 26.95 11.88
CA ARG A 222 1.34 27.98 12.89
C ARG A 222 1.65 27.37 14.26
N ASN A 223 0.91 26.37 14.70
CA ASN A 223 1.17 25.65 15.94
C ASN A 223 1.19 24.15 15.66
N SER A 224 2.27 23.46 15.99
CA SER A 224 2.41 22.02 15.69
C SER A 224 3.59 21.39 16.39
N VAL A 225 3.66 20.06 16.33
CA VAL A 225 4.87 19.28 16.61
C VAL A 225 5.34 18.63 15.32
N PHE A 226 6.65 18.66 15.07
CA PHE A 226 7.21 18.08 13.86
C PHE A 226 8.46 17.24 14.13
N ALA A 227 8.66 16.25 13.27
CA ALA A 227 9.87 15.46 13.15
C ALA A 227 10.43 15.67 11.76
N GLN A 228 11.63 16.22 11.68
CA GLN A 228 12.34 16.45 10.44
C GLN A 228 13.39 15.35 10.23
N PHE A 229 13.30 14.68 9.09
CA PHE A 229 14.18 13.60 8.66
C PHE A 229 15.14 14.14 7.61
N GLN A 230 16.36 14.41 8.06
CA GLN A 230 17.49 14.78 7.21
C GLN A 230 18.69 13.87 7.54
N PRO A 231 19.46 13.39 6.56
CA PRO A 231 20.59 12.48 6.76
C PRO A 231 21.63 12.92 7.78
N TRP A 232 21.73 14.23 8.04
CA TRP A 232 22.77 14.84 8.86
C TRP A 232 22.26 15.46 10.15
N ASN A 233 20.97 15.76 10.22
CA ASN A 233 20.35 16.48 11.32
C ASN A 233 18.88 16.07 11.50
N PRO A 234 18.60 14.79 11.80
CA PRO A 234 17.27 14.41 12.20
C PRO A 234 16.92 15.18 13.49
N GLN A 235 15.75 15.81 13.55
CA GLN A 235 15.38 16.61 14.71
C GLN A 235 13.88 16.61 14.99
N ILE A 236 13.54 16.78 16.26
CA ILE A 236 12.18 17.05 16.72
C ILE A 236 12.09 18.54 17.06
N GLY A 237 11.00 19.17 16.66
CA GLY A 237 10.71 20.55 16.97
C GLY A 237 9.21 20.80 17.14
N TYR A 238 8.89 22.05 17.40
CA TYR A 238 7.51 22.54 17.44
C TYR A 238 7.42 23.91 16.77
N CYS A 239 6.25 24.23 16.23
CA CYS A 239 5.90 25.59 15.84
C CYS A 239 5.03 26.24 16.91
N GLN A 240 5.28 27.53 17.13
CA GLN A 240 4.43 28.38 17.96
C GLN A 240 4.21 29.71 17.22
N ASN A 241 2.96 30.00 16.87
CA ASN A 241 2.59 31.19 16.09
C ASN A 241 3.41 31.37 14.80
N GLY A 242 3.72 30.27 14.11
CA GLY A 242 4.51 30.24 12.87
C GLY A 242 6.02 30.21 13.08
N ALA A 243 6.51 30.41 14.29
CA ALA A 243 7.94 30.32 14.60
C ALA A 243 8.32 28.88 14.98
N SER A 244 9.21 28.26 14.20
CA SER A 244 9.71 26.91 14.46
C SER A 244 10.88 26.92 15.47
N ARG A 245 10.86 26.00 16.43
CA ARG A 245 11.95 25.76 17.39
C ARG A 245 12.29 24.28 17.43
N ASN A 246 13.58 23.97 17.35
CA ASN A 246 14.08 22.61 17.51
C ASN A 246 14.35 22.34 19.00
N VAL A 247 13.94 21.17 19.48
CA VAL A 247 14.08 20.77 20.89
C VAL A 247 15.08 19.65 21.09
N SER A 248 15.32 18.83 20.07
CA SER A 248 16.44 17.88 20.08
C SER A 248 17.75 18.65 19.87
N PRO A 249 18.85 18.28 20.56
CA PRO A 249 20.15 18.92 20.37
C PRO A 249 20.60 18.69 18.92
N GLY A 250 20.42 19.69 18.06
CA GLY A 250 21.04 19.71 16.75
C GLY A 250 22.56 19.78 16.95
N ARG A 251 23.25 18.67 16.68
CA ARG A 251 24.70 18.56 16.44
C ARG A 251 25.62 19.57 17.17
N ARG A 252 25.45 19.79 18.47
CA ARG A 252 26.47 20.42 19.34
C ARG A 252 26.95 19.45 20.40
N GLY A 253 27.29 18.24 19.97
CA GLY A 253 28.11 17.32 20.76
C GLY A 253 29.40 17.08 20.00
N MET A 254 30.48 17.74 20.42
CA MET A 254 31.84 17.59 19.88
C MET A 254 32.38 16.14 20.01
N TRP A 255 31.64 15.24 20.66
CA TRP A 255 32.06 13.87 20.99
C TRP A 255 30.94 12.82 20.92
N GLY A 256 29.73 13.19 20.45
CA GLY A 256 28.62 12.24 20.26
C GLY A 256 28.51 11.86 18.79
N GLY A 257 28.94 10.65 18.44
CA GLY A 257 28.90 10.15 17.06
C GLY A 257 27.51 10.34 16.42
N PRO A 258 27.45 10.63 15.11
CA PRO A 258 26.18 10.93 14.45
C PRO A 258 25.23 9.74 14.55
N VAL A 259 23.99 9.99 14.94
CA VAL A 259 22.87 9.11 14.58
C VAL A 259 22.82 9.10 13.06
N GLN A 260 23.44 8.10 12.43
CA GLN A 260 23.50 7.99 10.98
C GLN A 260 22.21 7.35 10.49
N VAL A 261 21.42 8.14 9.77
CA VAL A 261 20.44 7.63 8.82
C VAL A 261 21.20 6.77 7.81
N ASP A 262 20.76 5.53 7.56
CA ASP A 262 21.35 4.70 6.52
C ASP A 262 21.21 5.43 5.17
N ARG A 263 22.37 5.80 4.59
CA ARG A 263 22.45 6.59 3.35
C ARG A 263 22.39 5.72 2.09
N THR A 264 22.30 4.41 2.26
CA THR A 264 22.22 3.44 1.18
C THR A 264 20.80 2.88 1.03
N ALA A 265 20.01 2.92 2.10
CA ALA A 265 18.61 2.52 2.10
C ALA A 265 17.80 3.36 1.12
N ARG A 266 17.22 2.70 0.11
CA ARG A 266 16.41 3.37 -0.92
C ARG A 266 15.00 3.69 -0.43
N GLU A 267 14.44 2.87 0.46
CA GLU A 267 13.10 3.06 1.03
C GLU A 267 13.19 2.91 2.56
N GLN A 268 12.55 3.83 3.29
CA GLN A 268 12.60 3.93 4.75
C GLN A 268 11.22 4.25 5.33
N THR A 269 10.98 3.85 6.56
CA THR A 269 9.75 4.15 7.32
C THR A 269 10.03 5.22 8.35
N LEU A 270 9.44 6.39 8.16
CA LEU A 270 9.55 7.55 9.05
C LEU A 270 8.42 7.49 10.09
N ARG A 271 8.72 7.83 11.34
CA ARG A 271 7.70 7.87 12.41
C ARG A 271 7.88 9.04 13.37
N LEU A 272 6.78 9.70 13.69
CA LEU A 272 6.64 10.67 14.77
C LEU A 272 5.52 10.22 15.69
N ALA A 273 5.80 10.00 16.96
CA ALA A 273 4.78 9.85 17.99
C ALA A 273 4.80 11.04 18.94
N TYR A 274 3.63 11.52 19.32
CA TYR A 274 3.49 12.64 20.25
C TYR A 274 2.31 12.43 21.19
N ASP A 275 2.57 12.64 22.48
CA ASP A 275 1.58 12.60 23.54
C ASP A 275 1.36 14.03 24.08
N PRO A 276 0.18 14.64 23.83
CA PRO A 276 -0.11 15.99 24.30
C PRO A 276 -0.25 16.09 25.83
N ALA A 277 -0.56 15.00 26.53
CA ALA A 277 -0.70 15.00 27.99
C ALA A 277 0.66 15.12 28.69
N THR A 278 1.68 14.45 28.15
CA THR A 278 3.04 14.48 28.70
C THR A 278 3.98 15.44 27.96
N GLY A 279 3.57 15.95 26.80
CA GLY A 279 4.41 16.73 25.90
C GLY A 279 5.57 15.93 25.29
N LYS A 280 5.53 14.60 25.37
CA LYS A 280 6.61 13.72 24.93
C LYS A 280 6.50 13.43 23.44
N ALA A 281 7.54 13.77 22.69
CA ALA A 281 7.68 13.47 21.27
C ALA A 281 8.81 12.44 21.06
N THR A 282 8.58 11.48 20.17
CA THR A 282 9.55 10.45 19.81
C THR A 282 9.60 10.27 18.30
N MET A 283 10.80 10.10 17.77
CA MET A 283 11.05 9.94 16.34
C MET A 283 11.83 8.66 16.07
N TRP A 284 11.40 7.91 15.06
CA TRP A 284 12.08 6.71 14.58
C TRP A 284 12.27 6.74 13.07
N LEU A 285 13.34 6.07 12.65
CA LEU A 285 13.60 5.69 11.27
C LEU A 285 13.71 4.16 11.23
N ASP A 286 12.81 3.53 10.48
CA ASP A 286 12.60 2.09 10.49
C ASP A 286 12.40 1.60 11.94
N SER A 287 13.21 0.65 12.41
CA SER A 287 13.19 0.18 13.80
C SER A 287 14.02 1.04 14.77
N ASN A 288 14.82 1.99 14.27
CA ASN A 288 15.78 2.74 15.09
C ASN A 288 15.16 4.00 15.67
N ARG A 289 15.14 4.10 17.01
CA ARG A 289 14.75 5.35 17.70
C ARG A 289 15.87 6.37 17.55
N LEU A 290 15.59 7.48 16.87
CA LEU A 290 16.56 8.55 16.63
C LEU A 290 16.59 9.53 17.81
N HIS A 291 15.41 10.00 18.23
CA HIS A 291 15.27 11.00 19.28
C HIS A 291 14.01 10.76 20.12
N GLN A 292 14.09 11.16 21.38
CA GLN A 292 12.95 11.26 22.29
C GLN A 292 13.15 12.51 23.14
N GLN A 293 12.18 13.41 23.15
CA GLN A 293 12.28 14.67 23.85
C GLN A 293 10.94 15.06 24.45
N THR A 294 10.94 15.54 25.69
CA THR A 294 9.78 16.24 26.24
C THR A 294 9.84 17.69 25.78
N ILE A 295 8.85 18.10 25.02
CA ILE A 295 8.65 19.49 24.61
C ILE A 295 8.12 20.22 25.85
N LYS A 296 9.00 20.95 26.53
CA LYS A 296 8.63 21.88 27.59
C LYS A 296 8.77 23.29 27.04
N PRO A 297 7.70 23.96 26.60
CA PRO A 297 7.82 25.37 26.30
C PRO A 297 8.15 26.10 27.61
N LYS A 298 9.04 27.10 27.55
CA LYS A 298 9.32 27.99 28.70
C LYS A 298 8.06 28.69 29.23
N LEU A 299 6.99 28.68 28.44
CA LEU A 299 5.64 29.15 28.76
C LEU A 299 4.67 27.99 28.49
N THR A 300 4.22 27.29 29.54
CA THR A 300 3.36 26.09 29.49
C THR A 300 2.02 26.27 28.75
N LYS A 301 1.65 27.50 28.36
CA LYS A 301 0.39 27.83 27.68
C LYS A 301 0.32 27.42 26.19
N TYR A 302 1.42 26.97 25.59
CA TYR A 302 1.50 26.80 24.12
C TYR A 302 2.00 25.43 23.65
N LEU A 303 1.91 24.40 24.49
CA LEU A 303 2.03 23.02 24.01
C LEU A 303 0.87 22.74 23.04
N PRO A 304 1.12 22.24 21.82
CA PRO A 304 0.07 21.79 20.93
C PRO A 304 -0.69 20.62 21.58
N THR A 305 -1.78 20.92 22.28
CA THR A 305 -2.65 19.91 22.92
C THR A 305 -3.81 19.50 22.03
N LYS A 306 -4.08 20.31 21.00
CA LYS A 306 -5.08 20.06 19.97
C LYS A 306 -4.51 20.42 18.60
N GLY A 307 -4.98 19.72 17.56
CA GLY A 307 -4.72 20.08 16.16
C GLY A 307 -5.83 19.59 15.26
N LYS A 308 -5.86 20.11 14.03
CA LYS A 308 -6.86 19.82 12.99
C LYS A 308 -6.26 19.13 11.77
N TYR A 309 -4.94 19.16 11.63
CA TYR A 309 -4.26 18.66 10.44
C TYR A 309 -3.03 17.83 10.79
N VAL A 310 -2.75 16.85 9.93
CA VAL A 310 -1.44 16.21 9.81
C VAL A 310 -0.85 16.60 8.46
N ILE A 311 0.45 16.88 8.43
CA ILE A 311 1.13 17.39 7.23
C ILE A 311 2.38 16.56 6.97
N PHE A 312 2.50 16.03 5.76
CA PHE A 312 3.75 15.47 5.26
C PHE A 312 4.41 16.51 4.36
N THR A 313 5.67 16.86 4.63
CA THR A 313 6.44 17.75 3.76
C THR A 313 7.66 17.04 3.18
N ALA A 314 8.06 17.46 1.98
CA ALA A 314 9.31 17.06 1.36
C ALA A 314 9.92 18.23 0.59
N ARG A 315 11.25 18.29 0.55
CA ARG A 315 12.00 19.27 -0.27
C ARG A 315 12.62 18.66 -1.51
N GLN A 316 12.79 17.34 -1.54
CA GLN A 316 13.46 16.61 -2.60
C GLN A 316 12.52 15.56 -3.21
N PRO A 317 12.72 15.18 -4.49
CA PRO A 317 11.90 14.17 -5.15
C PRO A 317 11.87 12.86 -4.35
N CYS A 318 10.66 12.33 -4.16
CA CYS A 318 10.43 11.10 -3.43
C CYS A 318 9.15 10.41 -3.89
N GLN A 319 9.04 9.13 -3.54
CA GLN A 319 7.84 8.31 -3.70
C GLN A 319 7.36 7.88 -2.32
N ILE A 320 6.07 7.98 -2.08
CA ILE A 320 5.44 7.62 -0.81
C ILE A 320 4.52 6.44 -1.07
N SER A 321 4.87 5.31 -0.47
CA SER A 321 4.10 4.07 -0.55
C SER A 321 2.83 4.17 0.29
N TYR A 322 2.89 4.79 1.47
CA TYR A 322 1.72 5.10 2.29
C TYR A 322 2.00 6.20 3.32
N LEU A 323 0.91 6.83 3.78
CA LEU A 323 0.85 7.69 4.95
C LEU A 323 -0.24 7.16 5.89
N ARG A 324 0.03 7.10 7.20
CA ARG A 324 -0.93 6.62 8.20
C ARG A 324 -0.79 7.37 9.52
N VAL A 325 -1.91 7.62 10.18
CA VAL A 325 -1.95 8.11 11.56
C VAL A 325 -2.58 7.05 12.44
N LEU A 326 -1.90 6.73 13.53
CA LEU A 326 -2.31 5.75 14.52
C LEU A 326 -2.62 6.47 15.85
N ARG A 327 -3.64 6.03 16.56
CA ARG A 327 -3.98 6.39 17.93
C ARG A 327 -2.95 5.78 18.87
N GLY A 328 -2.51 6.56 19.85
CA GLY A 328 -1.50 6.18 20.82
C GLY A 328 -0.05 6.36 20.33
N ILE A 329 0.88 6.05 21.23
CA ILE A 329 2.33 6.07 20.96
C ILE A 329 2.73 4.69 20.46
N VAL A 330 2.74 4.49 19.14
CA VAL A 330 3.03 3.20 18.52
C VAL A 330 4.50 3.18 18.08
N PRO A 331 5.42 2.59 18.87
CA PRO A 331 6.80 2.44 18.43
C PRO A 331 6.85 1.57 17.16
N PRO A 332 7.95 1.60 16.39
CA PRO A 332 8.25 0.50 15.48
C PRO A 332 8.08 -0.80 16.24
N SER A 333 7.27 -1.73 15.73
CA SER A 333 7.52 -3.12 16.07
C SER A 333 9.00 -3.33 15.78
N GLN A 334 9.76 -3.93 16.70
CA GLN A 334 11.23 -4.07 16.55
C GLN A 334 11.63 -4.78 15.24
N ASP A 335 10.63 -5.32 14.53
CA ASP A 335 10.65 -6.06 13.29
C ASP A 335 10.06 -5.31 12.07
N GLN A 336 10.33 -4.01 11.91
CA GLN A 336 9.99 -3.29 10.66
C GLN A 336 11.05 -3.47 9.56
N GLY A 337 12.21 -4.05 9.89
CA GLY A 337 13.26 -4.43 8.94
C GLY A 337 13.76 -5.88 9.09
N LYS A 338 13.40 -6.57 10.17
CA LYS A 338 13.44 -8.03 10.24
C LYS A 338 12.00 -8.48 10.04
N ALA A 339 11.74 -9.48 9.19
CA ALA A 339 10.54 -10.28 9.42
C ALA A 339 10.50 -10.59 10.93
N ILE A 340 9.36 -10.45 11.61
CA ILE A 340 9.20 -11.06 12.93
C ILE A 340 9.61 -12.50 12.68
N ASN A 341 10.85 -12.84 13.07
CA ASN A 341 11.38 -14.16 12.82
C ASN A 341 10.64 -14.96 13.86
N ALA A 342 9.50 -15.48 13.45
CA ALA A 342 8.81 -16.55 14.12
C ALA A 342 9.89 -17.50 14.62
N GLN A 343 10.09 -17.51 15.94
CA GLN A 343 10.98 -18.47 16.54
C GLN A 343 10.46 -19.84 16.11
N ALA A 344 11.36 -20.77 15.81
CA ALA A 344 10.98 -22.05 15.26
C ALA A 344 9.82 -22.69 16.04
N ASN A 345 9.78 -22.51 17.37
CA ASN A 345 8.86 -23.26 18.24
C ASN A 345 7.81 -22.42 18.99
N THR A 346 7.73 -21.10 18.82
CA THR A 346 6.80 -20.26 19.59
C THR A 346 6.07 -19.24 18.73
N HIS A 347 4.82 -19.00 19.09
CA HIS A 347 3.99 -17.92 18.59
C HIS A 347 4.35 -16.63 19.32
N THR A 348 4.26 -15.50 18.62
CA THR A 348 4.37 -14.17 19.21
C THR A 348 3.01 -13.50 19.16
N ILE A 349 2.51 -13.05 20.30
CA ILE A 349 1.24 -12.35 20.45
C ILE A 349 1.54 -10.93 20.88
N GLU A 350 0.94 -9.96 20.19
CA GLU A 350 1.07 -8.54 20.50
C GLU A 350 -0.29 -7.99 20.94
N PHE A 351 -0.32 -7.27 22.06
CA PHE A 351 -1.54 -6.76 22.68
C PHE A 351 -1.74 -5.26 22.42
N THR A 352 -2.95 -4.77 22.66
CA THR A 352 -3.31 -3.35 22.48
C THR A 352 -2.64 -2.42 23.48
N ASN A 353 -2.09 -2.94 24.57
CA ASN A 353 -1.28 -2.21 25.54
C ASN A 353 0.23 -2.25 25.22
N GLU A 354 0.61 -2.77 24.05
CA GLU A 354 2.01 -2.93 23.58
C GLU A 354 2.80 -4.07 24.23
N ASP A 355 2.17 -4.87 25.11
CA ASP A 355 2.81 -6.07 25.61
C ASP A 355 2.98 -7.10 24.49
N SER A 356 4.06 -7.87 24.59
CA SER A 356 4.35 -9.00 23.71
C SER A 356 4.61 -10.24 24.52
N VAL A 357 3.98 -11.34 24.12
CA VAL A 357 4.06 -12.63 24.82
C VAL A 357 4.41 -13.73 23.84
N SER A 358 5.32 -14.60 24.25
CA SER A 358 5.61 -15.85 23.55
C SER A 358 4.70 -16.98 24.07
N ALA A 359 4.09 -17.73 23.16
CA ALA A 359 3.23 -18.86 23.50
C ALA A 359 3.57 -20.10 22.67
N THR A 360 3.36 -21.29 23.23
CA THR A 360 3.52 -22.57 22.52
C THR A 360 2.25 -23.00 21.79
N ALA A 361 1.10 -22.49 22.21
CA ALA A 361 -0.19 -22.72 21.57
C ALA A 361 -1.06 -21.48 21.70
N VAL A 362 -1.90 -21.22 20.68
CA VAL A 362 -2.95 -20.20 20.76
C VAL A 362 -4.23 -20.70 20.13
N SER A 363 -5.36 -20.26 20.69
CA SER A 363 -6.69 -20.56 20.19
C SER A 363 -7.63 -19.38 20.40
N MET A 364 -8.74 -19.37 19.68
CA MET A 364 -9.79 -18.38 19.81
C MET A 364 -11.14 -19.00 19.51
N ALA A 365 -12.09 -18.78 20.41
CA ALA A 365 -13.47 -19.15 20.22
C ALA A 365 -14.38 -18.14 20.94
N LYS A 366 -15.52 -17.80 20.33
CA LYS A 366 -16.53 -16.90 20.91
C LYS A 366 -15.94 -15.55 21.38
N GLY A 367 -14.96 -15.02 20.64
CA GLY A 367 -14.32 -13.74 20.95
C GLY A 367 -13.33 -13.77 22.11
N ILE A 368 -13.04 -14.93 22.70
CA ILE A 368 -12.02 -15.10 23.73
C ILE A 368 -10.77 -15.70 23.11
N PHE A 369 -9.64 -15.01 23.26
CA PHE A 369 -8.32 -15.46 22.85
C PHE A 369 -7.60 -16.12 24.02
N VAL A 370 -6.97 -17.26 23.75
CA VAL A 370 -6.25 -18.06 24.74
C VAL A 370 -4.86 -18.36 24.22
N ALA A 371 -3.84 -18.04 25.02
CA ALA A 371 -2.43 -18.32 24.73
C ALA A 371 -1.80 -19.16 25.85
N GLN A 372 -1.12 -20.24 25.49
CA GLN A 372 -0.37 -21.07 26.43
C GLN A 372 1.06 -20.56 26.52
N THR A 373 1.40 -19.90 27.62
CA THR A 373 2.73 -19.32 27.87
C THR A 373 3.55 -20.23 28.80
N ALA A 374 4.84 -19.90 28.97
CA ALA A 374 5.70 -20.59 29.94
C ALA A 374 5.24 -20.37 31.40
N HIS A 375 4.47 -19.31 31.67
CA HIS A 375 4.01 -18.94 33.02
C HIS A 375 2.55 -19.33 33.28
N GLY A 376 1.89 -20.00 32.33
CA GLY A 376 0.50 -20.42 32.44
C GLY A 376 -0.34 -20.01 31.24
N GLN A 377 -1.65 -20.18 31.37
CA GLN A 377 -2.62 -19.87 30.34
C GLN A 377 -3.08 -18.40 30.46
N LEU A 378 -2.82 -17.61 29.43
CA LEU A 378 -3.32 -16.25 29.30
C LEU A 378 -4.66 -16.27 28.56
N ARG A 379 -5.69 -15.65 29.15
CA ARG A 379 -7.03 -15.50 28.55
C ARG A 379 -7.38 -14.03 28.49
N CYS A 380 -7.81 -13.56 27.33
CA CYS A 380 -8.19 -12.17 27.12
C CYS A 380 -9.28 -12.06 26.03
N PRO A 381 -10.08 -10.97 26.03
CA PRO A 381 -10.90 -10.61 24.89
C PRO A 381 -10.06 -10.46 23.61
N LEU A 382 -10.61 -10.89 22.47
CA LEU A 382 -9.92 -10.80 21.16
C LEU A 382 -9.53 -9.36 20.80
N GLU A 383 -10.32 -8.39 21.26
CA GLU A 383 -10.12 -6.96 21.08
C GLU A 383 -8.87 -6.40 21.78
N GLU A 384 -8.31 -7.13 22.75
CA GLU A 384 -7.03 -6.79 23.38
C GLU A 384 -5.83 -7.31 22.57
N VAL A 385 -6.07 -8.17 21.56
CA VAL A 385 -5.02 -8.74 20.72
C VAL A 385 -4.90 -7.92 19.44
N THR A 386 -3.71 -7.37 19.19
CA THR A 386 -3.39 -6.63 17.97
C THR A 386 -3.01 -7.59 16.85
N SER A 387 -2.05 -8.47 17.13
CA SER A 387 -1.48 -9.37 16.13
C SER A 387 -1.03 -10.69 16.74
N VAL A 388 -0.99 -11.72 15.90
CA VAL A 388 -0.43 -13.02 16.21
C VAL A 388 0.46 -13.45 15.07
N VAL A 389 1.73 -13.75 15.36
CA VAL A 389 2.67 -14.35 14.42
C VAL A 389 2.89 -15.80 14.82
N PHE A 390 2.64 -16.72 13.88
CA PHE A 390 2.77 -18.15 14.15
C PHE A 390 4.20 -18.64 14.06
N ALA A 391 4.46 -19.73 14.78
CA ALA A 391 5.74 -20.41 14.75
C ALA A 391 5.97 -20.98 13.34
N THR A 392 7.22 -21.01 12.90
CA THR A 392 7.57 -21.51 11.56
C THR A 392 7.72 -23.02 11.50
N LYS A 393 7.98 -23.71 12.63
CA LYS A 393 8.07 -25.16 12.64
C LYS A 393 6.70 -25.78 12.34
N GLY A 394 6.71 -26.76 11.44
CA GLY A 394 5.48 -27.45 11.02
C GLY A 394 4.67 -26.68 9.98
N GLN A 395 5.12 -25.48 9.56
CA GLN A 395 4.53 -24.83 8.39
C GLN A 395 4.85 -25.63 7.14
N GLU A 396 3.85 -25.75 6.27
CA GLU A 396 4.02 -26.40 4.97
C GLU A 396 4.80 -25.47 4.04
N LYS A 397 5.51 -26.03 3.05
CA LYS A 397 6.06 -25.19 1.98
C LYS A 397 4.93 -24.93 0.98
N PRO A 398 4.73 -23.67 0.55
CA PRO A 398 3.72 -23.40 -0.46
C PRO A 398 4.09 -24.12 -1.76
N ARG A 399 3.14 -24.88 -2.32
CA ARG A 399 3.26 -25.35 -3.70
C ARG A 399 3.27 -24.14 -4.62
N ARG A 400 3.99 -24.26 -5.73
CA ARG A 400 3.98 -23.31 -6.83
C ARG A 400 3.74 -24.08 -8.11
N ASP A 401 2.58 -23.90 -8.71
CA ASP A 401 2.19 -24.54 -9.97
C ASP A 401 2.14 -23.50 -11.10
N LYS A 402 2.48 -23.92 -12.32
CA LYS A 402 2.36 -23.05 -13.50
C LYS A 402 0.91 -22.66 -13.80
N ARG A 403 -0.05 -23.47 -13.35
CA ARG A 403 -1.49 -23.21 -13.48
C ARG A 403 -2.04 -22.29 -12.40
N ASP A 404 -1.22 -21.92 -11.41
CA ASP A 404 -1.65 -20.98 -10.38
C ASP A 404 -1.81 -19.58 -10.99
N VAL A 405 -2.95 -18.98 -10.67
CA VAL A 405 -3.22 -17.57 -10.96
C VAL A 405 -3.20 -16.79 -9.66
N LEU A 406 -2.79 -15.52 -9.75
CA LEU A 406 -2.96 -14.59 -8.66
C LEU A 406 -4.24 -13.78 -8.85
N VAL A 407 -5.19 -13.95 -7.94
CA VAL A 407 -6.43 -13.19 -7.84
C VAL A 407 -6.26 -12.08 -6.82
N GLU A 408 -6.52 -10.85 -7.24
CA GLU A 408 -6.57 -9.67 -6.38
C GLU A 408 -8.03 -9.19 -6.30
N THR A 409 -8.54 -9.01 -5.08
CA THR A 409 -9.80 -8.31 -4.79
C THR A 409 -9.48 -6.92 -4.23
N ALA A 410 -10.50 -6.15 -3.85
CA ALA A 410 -10.28 -4.90 -3.12
C ALA A 410 -9.58 -5.12 -1.76
N ALA A 411 -9.80 -6.28 -1.14
CA ALA A 411 -9.43 -6.54 0.25
C ALA A 411 -8.46 -7.73 0.41
N SER A 412 -8.20 -8.52 -0.63
CA SER A 412 -7.45 -9.78 -0.49
C SER A 412 -6.61 -10.06 -1.72
N ARG A 413 -5.58 -10.87 -1.52
CA ARG A 413 -4.69 -11.36 -2.55
C ARG A 413 -4.52 -12.86 -2.35
N LEU A 414 -4.86 -13.64 -3.36
CA LEU A 414 -4.94 -15.09 -3.30
C LEU A 414 -4.25 -15.72 -4.52
N THR A 415 -3.43 -16.73 -4.26
CA THR A 415 -2.87 -17.63 -5.26
C THR A 415 -3.72 -18.91 -5.28
N ILE A 416 -4.36 -19.19 -6.40
CA ILE A 416 -5.27 -20.33 -6.57
C ILE A 416 -5.01 -21.01 -7.91
N GLN A 417 -5.28 -22.31 -7.97
CA GLN A 417 -5.50 -23.02 -9.20
C GLN A 417 -6.87 -22.61 -9.75
N PHE A 418 -6.84 -21.84 -10.84
CA PHE A 418 -8.04 -21.32 -11.48
C PHE A 418 -8.87 -22.44 -12.10
N ASP A 419 -10.19 -22.42 -11.87
CA ASP A 419 -11.14 -23.31 -12.55
C ASP A 419 -11.95 -22.53 -13.57
N LYS A 420 -12.82 -21.62 -13.11
CA LYS A 420 -13.67 -20.81 -14.00
C LYS A 420 -14.09 -19.48 -13.42
N LEU A 421 -14.48 -18.58 -14.31
CA LEU A 421 -15.13 -17.30 -14.02
C LEU A 421 -16.45 -17.27 -14.78
N ASN A 422 -17.57 -17.21 -14.06
CA ASN A 422 -18.90 -17.00 -14.64
C ASN A 422 -19.45 -15.61 -14.25
N ASP A 423 -20.73 -15.34 -14.49
CA ASP A 423 -21.33 -14.04 -14.22
C ASP A 423 -21.39 -13.67 -12.73
N GLU A 424 -21.39 -14.66 -11.84
CA GLU A 424 -21.56 -14.45 -10.40
C GLU A 424 -20.27 -14.65 -9.61
N TYR A 425 -19.45 -15.62 -10.00
CA TYR A 425 -18.34 -16.12 -9.20
C TYR A 425 -17.09 -16.42 -10.02
N LEU A 426 -15.95 -16.19 -9.39
CA LEU A 426 -14.70 -16.88 -9.67
C LEU A 426 -14.65 -18.14 -8.80
N LEU A 427 -14.37 -19.28 -9.42
CA LEU A 427 -14.13 -20.56 -8.79
C LEU A 427 -12.69 -21.02 -9.03
N GLY A 428 -12.12 -21.65 -8.02
CA GLY A 428 -10.82 -22.30 -8.11
C GLY A 428 -10.53 -23.09 -6.85
N SER A 429 -9.32 -23.61 -6.75
CA SER A 429 -8.87 -24.32 -5.55
C SER A 429 -7.50 -23.83 -5.10
N SER A 430 -7.19 -24.06 -3.84
CA SER A 430 -5.85 -23.85 -3.29
C SER A 430 -5.58 -24.98 -2.32
N ASP A 431 -4.37 -25.52 -2.33
CA ASP A 431 -3.96 -26.56 -1.38
C ASP A 431 -4.14 -26.10 0.08
N HIS A 432 -4.15 -24.79 0.30
CA HIS A 432 -4.20 -24.16 1.61
C HIS A 432 -5.61 -23.73 2.05
N LEU A 433 -6.50 -23.50 1.08
CA LEU A 433 -7.85 -22.97 1.29
C LEU A 433 -8.95 -23.97 0.90
N GLY A 434 -8.60 -25.08 0.26
CA GLY A 434 -9.55 -25.99 -0.36
C GLY A 434 -10.22 -25.34 -1.57
N GLN A 435 -11.53 -25.53 -1.71
CA GLN A 435 -12.34 -24.90 -2.75
C GLN A 435 -12.56 -23.42 -2.43
N VAL A 436 -12.29 -22.56 -3.42
CA VAL A 436 -12.40 -21.11 -3.29
C VAL A 436 -13.51 -20.62 -4.22
N LYS A 437 -14.46 -19.88 -3.63
CA LYS A 437 -15.56 -19.24 -4.34
C LYS A 437 -15.56 -17.75 -3.98
N ILE A 438 -15.41 -16.88 -4.98
CA ILE A 438 -15.30 -15.43 -4.79
C ILE A 438 -16.33 -14.75 -5.68
N LEU A 439 -17.12 -13.81 -5.15
CA LEU A 439 -18.00 -12.98 -5.97
C LEU A 439 -17.22 -12.30 -7.09
N ARG A 440 -17.69 -12.44 -8.33
CA ARG A 440 -17.09 -11.80 -9.51
C ARG A 440 -16.92 -10.30 -9.32
N THR A 441 -17.92 -9.65 -8.74
CA THR A 441 -17.92 -8.20 -8.47
C THR A 441 -16.78 -7.76 -7.56
N ALA A 442 -16.24 -8.65 -6.74
CA ALA A 442 -15.12 -8.39 -5.85
C ALA A 442 -13.75 -8.58 -6.52
N VAL A 443 -13.69 -9.33 -7.63
CA VAL A 443 -12.43 -9.60 -8.34
C VAL A 443 -11.99 -8.35 -9.06
N ARG A 444 -10.81 -7.83 -8.70
CA ARG A 444 -10.20 -6.66 -9.34
C ARG A 444 -9.29 -7.07 -10.48
N SER A 445 -8.46 -8.09 -10.27
CA SER A 445 -7.67 -8.66 -11.36
C SER A 445 -7.25 -10.10 -11.13
N ILE A 446 -7.08 -10.80 -12.25
CA ILE A 446 -6.53 -12.15 -12.33
C ILE A 446 -5.22 -12.05 -13.12
N ARG A 447 -4.11 -12.52 -12.56
CA ARG A 447 -2.82 -12.60 -13.24
C ARG A 447 -2.48 -14.06 -13.52
N PHE A 448 -2.32 -14.36 -14.80
CA PHE A 448 -1.92 -15.67 -15.30
C PHE A 448 -0.39 -15.74 -15.38
N HIS A 449 0.16 -16.97 -15.45
CA HIS A 449 1.60 -17.22 -15.50
C HIS A 449 2.36 -16.53 -14.36
N PHE A 450 1.77 -16.57 -13.16
CA PHE A 450 2.32 -15.88 -11.99
C PHE A 450 3.66 -16.49 -11.55
N TYR A 451 3.77 -17.81 -11.64
CA TYR A 451 5.03 -18.53 -11.54
C TYR A 451 5.55 -18.83 -12.95
N LYS A 452 6.81 -18.47 -13.20
CA LYS A 452 7.49 -18.73 -14.48
C LYS A 452 8.18 -20.08 -14.46
#